data_AF-A0A2E6X6D8-F1
#
_entry.id   AF-A0A2E6X6D8-F1
#
_cell.length_a   1.000
_cell.length_b   1.000
_cell.length_c   1.000
_cell.angle_alpha   90.00
_cell.angle_beta   90.00
_cell.angle_gamma   90.00
#
_symmetry.space_group_name_H-M   'P 1'
#
loop_
_entity.id
_entity.type
_entity.pdbx_description
1 polymer ?
#
loop_
_entity_poly.entity_id
_entity_poly.type
_entity_poly.pdbx_seq_one_letter_code
_entity_poly.pdbx_strand_id
1 'polypeptide(L)'
;MILLFISHEDSAKRWRKALSVALPELEFRFWPDEIGDPSEIDYILAWKPPKGEIKRYPNLKAILSIGAGIDHLAEDPELPSHIPVSRLVDRCLTQGMTEYILYWV
;
A
#
# COMPACT_ATOMS: atom_id res chain seq x y z
N MET A 1 -15.20 -6.11 3.07
CA MET A 1 -13.73 -6.20 3.14
C MET A 1 -13.20 -4.79 3.15
N ILE A 2 -12.34 -4.44 4.11
CA ILE A 2 -11.86 -3.08 4.30
C ILE A 2 -10.37 -3.00 3.96
N LEU A 3 -10.03 -2.06 3.08
CA LEU A 3 -8.66 -1.75 2.72
C LEU A 3 -8.30 -0.35 3.20
N LEU A 4 -7.24 -0.27 4.00
CA LEU A 4 -6.66 0.99 4.46
C LEU A 4 -5.52 1.40 3.54
N PHE A 5 -5.59 2.63 3.04
CA PHE A 5 -4.53 3.24 2.25
C PHE A 5 -3.60 4.08 3.13
N ILE A 6 -2.29 3.84 3.04
CA ILE A 6 -1.26 4.57 3.79
C ILE A 6 -0.16 5.03 2.82
N SER A 7 -0.15 6.32 2.48
CA SER A 7 0.95 6.97 1.78
C SER A 7 0.85 8.48 1.94
N HIS A 8 1.98 9.15 2.15
CA HIS A 8 2.09 10.60 2.09
C HIS A 8 2.41 11.13 0.69
N GLU A 9 2.93 10.27 -0.19
CA GLU A 9 3.45 10.65 -1.51
C GLU A 9 2.40 10.44 -2.62
N ASP A 10 1.37 9.63 -2.34
CA ASP A 10 0.38 9.19 -3.31
C ASP A 10 -1.01 9.78 -3.08
N SER A 11 -1.80 9.87 -4.15
CA SER A 11 -3.15 10.44 -4.08
C SER A 11 -4.18 9.39 -3.64
N ALA A 12 -4.58 9.44 -2.37
CA ALA A 12 -5.68 8.63 -1.83
C ALA A 12 -6.98 8.79 -2.66
N LYS A 13 -7.27 10.00 -3.15
CA LYS A 13 -8.45 10.27 -4.01
C LYS A 13 -8.41 9.50 -5.34
N ARG A 14 -7.23 9.43 -5.99
CA ARG A 14 -7.08 8.68 -7.24
C ARG A 14 -7.21 7.19 -7.00
N TRP A 15 -6.59 6.68 -5.93
CA TRP A 15 -6.70 5.29 -5.51
C TRP A 15 -8.13 4.89 -5.17
N ARG A 16 -8.84 5.68 -4.36
CA ARG A 16 -10.26 5.46 -4.05
C ARG A 16 -11.09 5.36 -5.32
N LYS A 17 -10.92 6.30 -6.26
CA LYS A 17 -11.68 6.30 -7.52
C LYS A 17 -11.38 5.06 -8.38
N ALA A 18 -10.10 4.68 -8.50
CA ALA A 18 -9.72 3.51 -9.28
C ALA A 18 -10.25 2.22 -8.66
N LEU A 19 -10.09 2.07 -7.34
CA LEU A 19 -10.54 0.89 -6.61
C LEU A 19 -12.05 0.78 -6.53
N SER A 20 -12.80 1.88 -6.41
CA SER A 20 -14.27 1.83 -6.42
C SER A 20 -14.84 1.34 -7.77
N VAL A 21 -14.10 1.53 -8.87
CA VAL A 21 -14.49 1.02 -10.18
C VAL A 21 -14.10 -0.46 -10.33
N ALA A 22 -12.89 -0.83 -9.92
CA ALA A 22 -12.39 -2.20 -10.06
C ALA A 22 -12.98 -3.19 -9.05
N LEU A 23 -13.28 -2.72 -7.83
CA LEU A 23 -13.77 -3.49 -6.69
C LEU A 23 -14.87 -2.69 -5.96
N PRO A 24 -16.10 -2.65 -6.49
CA PRO A 24 -17.18 -1.83 -5.92
C PRO A 24 -17.57 -2.17 -4.47
N GLU A 25 -17.39 -3.44 -4.09
CA GLU A 25 -17.68 -3.97 -2.74
C GLU A 25 -16.56 -3.69 -1.72
N LEU A 26 -15.43 -3.13 -2.17
CA LEU A 26 -14.31 -2.81 -1.30
C LEU A 26 -14.59 -1.50 -0.58
N GLU A 27 -14.62 -1.54 0.75
CA GLU A 27 -14.61 -0.33 1.55
C GLU A 27 -13.18 0.22 1.61
N PHE A 28 -13.00 1.42 1.08
CA PHE A 28 -11.71 2.10 1.04
C PHE A 28 -11.66 3.17 2.13
N ARG A 29 -10.68 3.05 3.02
CA ARG A 29 -10.35 4.04 4.05
C ARG A 29 -8.95 4.60 3.79
N PHE A 30 -8.67 5.84 4.19
CA PHE A 30 -7.29 6.37 4.15
C PHE A 30 -6.79 6.82 5.52
N TRP A 31 -5.51 6.59 5.74
CA TRP A 31 -4.79 7.05 6.91
C TRP A 31 -4.37 8.53 6.73
N PRO A 32 -4.35 9.35 7.80
CA PRO A 32 -4.69 8.99 9.19
C PRO A 32 -6.16 9.20 9.55
N ASP A 33 -6.94 9.89 8.71
CA ASP A 33 -8.20 10.50 9.12
C ASP A 33 -9.40 9.54 9.12
N GLU A 34 -9.37 8.46 8.33
CA GLU A 34 -10.51 7.56 8.13
C GLU A 34 -10.26 6.14 8.64
N ILE A 35 -9.31 5.91 9.55
CA ILE A 35 -8.93 4.55 9.98
C ILE A 35 -10.14 3.78 10.56
N GLY A 36 -10.94 4.44 11.39
CA GLY A 36 -12.02 3.79 12.15
C GLY A 36 -11.48 2.82 13.21
N ASP A 37 -12.16 1.70 13.43
CA ASP A 37 -11.70 0.62 14.31
C ASP A 37 -10.57 -0.18 13.61
N PRO A 38 -9.34 -0.23 14.16
CA PRO A 38 -8.22 -0.98 13.58
C PRO A 38 -8.49 -2.48 13.42
N SER A 39 -9.41 -3.06 14.20
CA SER A 39 -9.76 -4.47 14.10
C SER A 39 -10.61 -4.80 12.85
N GLU A 40 -11.20 -3.80 12.21
CA GLU A 40 -11.98 -3.98 10.98
C GLU A 40 -11.11 -4.03 9.72
N ILE A 41 -9.84 -3.61 9.81
CA ILE A 41 -8.94 -3.50 8.65
C ILE A 41 -8.45 -4.89 8.23
N ASP A 42 -8.86 -5.31 7.03
CA ASP A 42 -8.46 -6.59 6.44
C ASP A 42 -7.14 -6.48 5.66
N TYR A 43 -6.92 -5.36 4.97
CA TYR A 43 -5.77 -5.17 4.07
C TYR A 43 -5.20 -3.76 4.20
N ILE A 44 -3.89 -3.64 3.98
CA ILE A 44 -3.21 -2.34 3.90
C ILE A 44 -2.58 -2.19 2.52
N LEU A 45 -2.89 -1.10 1.82
CA LEU A 45 -2.18 -0.65 0.63
C LEU A 45 -1.21 0.47 1.03
N ALA A 46 0.09 0.21 0.99
CA ALA A 46 1.10 1.04 1.64
C ALA A 46 2.23 1.51 0.72
N TRP A 47 2.69 2.73 1.00
CA TRP A 47 3.99 3.24 0.58
C TRP A 47 4.61 4.05 1.73
N LYS A 48 5.78 3.62 2.21
CA LYS A 48 6.51 4.24 3.33
C LYS A 48 5.61 4.64 4.52
N PRO A 49 4.84 3.69 5.09
CA PRO A 49 4.03 3.98 6.26
C PRO A 49 4.95 4.36 7.45
N PRO A 50 4.45 5.11 8.45
CA PRO A 50 5.20 5.35 9.67
C PRO A 50 5.59 4.04 10.35
N LYS A 51 6.80 3.97 10.92
CA LYS A 51 7.27 2.77 11.63
C LYS A 51 6.35 2.43 12.79
N GLY A 52 6.06 1.14 12.95
CA GLY A 52 5.15 0.62 13.97
C GLY A 52 3.68 0.88 13.72
N GLU A 53 3.29 1.55 12.62
CA GLU A 53 1.88 1.81 12.31
C GLU A 53 1.14 0.52 11.98
N ILE A 54 1.77 -0.38 11.21
CA ILE A 54 1.13 -1.62 10.73
C ILE A 54 0.78 -2.58 11.88
N LYS A 55 1.52 -2.59 12.98
CA LYS A 55 1.27 -3.48 14.12
C LYS A 55 -0.07 -3.21 14.84
N ARG A 56 -0.70 -2.05 14.57
CA ARG A 56 -1.96 -1.61 15.17
C ARG A 56 -3.18 -2.36 14.64
N TYR A 57 -3.05 -3.13 13.56
CA TYR A 57 -4.15 -3.77 12.85
C TYR A 57 -4.14 -5.29 13.10
N PRO A 58 -4.84 -5.79 14.13
CA PRO A 58 -4.69 -7.17 14.61
C PRO A 58 -5.28 -8.22 13.66
N ASN A 59 -6.25 -7.84 12.82
CA ASN A 59 -6.93 -8.74 11.88
C ASN A 59 -6.42 -8.62 10.44
N LEU A 60 -5.26 -7.96 10.26
CA LEU A 60 -4.66 -7.74 8.97
C LEU A 60 -4.36 -9.09 8.29
N LYS A 61 -4.71 -9.18 7.01
CA LYS A 61 -4.53 -10.41 6.20
C LYS A 61 -3.34 -10.30 5.25
N ALA A 62 -3.06 -9.11 4.72
CA ALA A 62 -1.89 -8.86 3.88
C ALA A 62 -1.56 -7.36 3.76
N ILE A 63 -0.31 -7.09 3.40
CA ILE A 63 0.19 -5.76 3.05
C ILE A 63 0.51 -5.73 1.56
N LEU A 64 -0.03 -4.76 0.84
CA LEU A 64 0.16 -4.55 -0.58
C LEU A 64 1.03 -3.29 -0.74
N SER A 65 2.27 -3.44 -1.19
CA SER A 65 3.11 -2.28 -1.48
C SER A 65 2.74 -1.66 -2.83
N ILE A 66 2.67 -0.33 -2.87
CA ILE A 66 2.38 0.45 -4.08
C ILE A 66 3.57 0.46 -5.05
N GLY A 67 4.77 0.09 -4.62
CA GLY A 67 5.96 0.09 -5.46
C GLY A 67 6.64 -1.28 -5.59
N ALA A 68 7.67 -1.32 -6.45
CA ALA A 68 8.45 -2.52 -6.69
C ALA A 68 9.41 -2.86 -5.53
N GLY A 69 9.96 -1.83 -4.88
CA GLY A 69 10.83 -1.95 -3.71
C GLY A 69 10.03 -1.94 -2.41
N ILE A 70 10.36 -2.87 -1.51
CA ILE A 70 9.70 -3.02 -0.21
C ILE A 70 10.66 -2.83 0.97
N ASP A 71 11.88 -2.35 0.69
CA ASP A 71 12.95 -2.17 1.68
C ASP A 71 12.50 -1.31 2.87
N HIS A 72 11.75 -0.24 2.59
CA HIS A 72 11.17 0.64 3.59
C HIS A 72 10.19 -0.06 4.56
N LEU A 73 9.50 -1.12 4.12
CA LEU A 73 8.68 -1.95 4.99
C LEU A 73 9.56 -2.90 5.80
N ALA A 74 10.54 -3.53 5.15
CA ALA A 74 11.45 -4.48 5.78
C ALA A 74 12.35 -3.85 6.86
N GLU A 75 12.63 -2.55 6.76
CA GLU A 75 13.39 -1.76 7.74
C GLU A 75 12.60 -1.39 9.01
N ASP A 76 11.30 -1.71 9.07
CA ASP A 76 10.49 -1.53 10.27
C ASP A 76 10.61 -2.77 11.19
N PRO A 77 11.29 -2.66 12.34
CA PRO A 77 11.47 -3.78 13.26
C PRO A 77 10.16 -4.23 13.91
N GLU A 78 9.10 -3.40 13.86
CA GLU A 78 7.79 -3.70 14.42
C GLU A 78 6.82 -4.30 13.40
N LEU A 79 7.28 -4.53 12.16
CA LEU A 79 6.46 -5.16 11.13
C LEU A 79 6.11 -6.60 11.54
N PRO A 80 4.82 -6.97 11.62
CA PRO A 80 4.43 -8.32 12.00
C PRO A 80 4.91 -9.37 10.98
N SER A 81 5.81 -10.27 11.40
CA SER A 81 6.48 -11.24 10.52
C SER A 81 5.58 -12.31 9.92
N HIS A 82 4.40 -12.53 10.49
CA HIS A 82 3.43 -13.52 10.03
C HIS A 82 2.51 -12.99 8.92
N ILE A 83 2.52 -11.68 8.65
CA ILE A 83 1.66 -11.05 7.65
C ILE A 83 2.34 -11.09 6.28
N PRO A 84 1.68 -11.65 5.24
CA PRO A 84 2.26 -11.67 3.90
C PRO A 84 2.35 -10.25 3.31
N VAL A 85 3.47 -9.99 2.64
CA VAL A 85 3.74 -8.73 1.93
C VAL A 85 3.83 -8.99 0.43
N SER A 86 3.04 -8.26 -0.36
CA SER A 86 3.12 -8.25 -1.83
C SER A 86 3.76 -6.96 -2.32
N ARG A 87 4.57 -7.05 -3.39
CA ARG A 87 5.13 -5.89 -4.10
C ARG A 87 4.43 -5.66 -5.42
N LEU A 88 4.45 -4.43 -5.93
CA LEU A 88 3.90 -4.14 -7.24
C LEU A 88 4.83 -4.68 -8.34
N VAL A 89 4.25 -5.44 -9.27
CA VAL A 89 4.92 -5.92 -10.49
C VAL A 89 4.09 -5.46 -11.68
N ASP A 90 4.61 -4.49 -12.43
CA ASP A 90 3.93 -3.91 -13.60
C ASP A 90 4.93 -3.72 -14.75
N ARG A 91 4.51 -4.05 -15.97
CA ARG A 91 5.35 -3.90 -17.18
C ARG A 91 5.69 -2.44 -17.46
N CYS A 92 4.81 -1.51 -17.11
CA CYS A 92 5.02 -0.08 -17.25
C CYS A 92 6.20 0.40 -16.40
N LEU A 93 6.50 -0.25 -15.27
CA LEU A 93 7.68 0.10 -14.46
C LEU A 93 8.97 -0.22 -15.23
N THR A 94 9.07 -1.41 -15.82
CA THR A 94 10.24 -1.78 -16.65
C THR A 94 10.36 -0.89 -17.86
N GLN A 95 9.25 -0.60 -18.53
CA GLN A 95 9.23 0.29 -19.69
C GLN A 95 9.67 1.72 -19.31
N GLY A 96 9.10 2.31 -18.26
CA GLY A 96 9.45 3.66 -17.82
C GLY A 96 10.92 3.80 -17.43
N MET A 97 11.50 2.79 -16.77
CA MET A 97 12.94 2.78 -16.48
C MET A 97 13.79 2.67 -17.75
N THR A 98 13.35 1.87 -18.73
CA THR A 98 14.04 1.73 -20.03
C THR A 98 14.03 3.07 -20.78
N GLU A 99 12.87 3.71 -20.86
CA GLU A 99 12.68 5.02 -21.50
C GLU A 99 13.49 6.10 -20.79
N TYR A 100 13.50 6.11 -19.45
CA TYR A 100 14.30 7.05 -18.67
C TYR A 100 15.79 6.93 -19.00
N ILE A 101 16.34 5.71 -19.02
CA ILE A 101 17.77 5.50 -19.35
C ILE A 101 18.07 5.97 -20.77
N LEU A 102 17.24 5.63 -21.75
CA LEU A 102 17.44 6.03 -23.14
C LEU A 102 17.36 7.54 -23.34
N TYR A 103 16.53 8.25 -22.58
CA TYR A 103 16.41 9.71 -22.66
C TYR A 103 17.71 10.44 -22.26
N TRP A 104 18.49 9.87 -21.34
CA TRP A 104 19.74 10.47 -20.84
C TRP A 104 20.98 10.10 -21.66
N VAL A 105 20.82 9.38 -22.77
CA VAL A 105 21.86 9.09 -23.77
C VAL A 105 21.83 10.18 -24.85
#